data_AF-A0A1Z9PGV1-F1
#
_entry.id   AF-A0A1Z9PGV1-F1
#
_cell.length_a   1.000
_cell.length_b   1.000
_cell.length_c   1.000
_cell.angle_alpha   90.00
_cell.angle_beta   90.00
_cell.angle_gamma   90.00
#
_symmetry.space_group_name_H-M   'P 1'
#
loop_
_entity.id
_entity.type
_entity.pdbx_description
1 polymer ?
#
loop_
_entity_poly.entity_id
_entity_poly.type
_entity_poly.pdbx_seq_one_letter_code
_entity_poly.pdbx_strand_id
1 'polypeptide(L)'
;MNSIKAVFWDFGGVITTSPFDSFNLYEEKHGLEKDFIRRVNSTNPDSNAWAKLERNQIDLSEFNDLFLNESTNLGYPIQGVDVIGLLQGQIRPEMVQALEAIKGNLIQACLTNNIVSPETQLSDQNVSIAGKNEEIMSLFDFVIASSEQNVRKP
;
A
#
# COMPACT_ATOMS: atom_id res chain seq x y z
N MET A 1 2.40 13.76 34.63
CA MET A 1 2.01 13.59 33.22
C MET A 1 3.02 12.66 32.58
N ASN A 2 2.59 11.57 31.94
CA ASN A 2 3.54 10.71 31.22
C ASN A 2 4.03 11.45 29.98
N SER A 3 5.33 11.71 29.90
CA SER A 3 5.94 12.24 28.68
C SER A 3 5.86 11.15 27.59
N ILE A 4 5.33 11.49 26.42
CA ILE A 4 5.42 10.61 25.24
C ILE A 4 6.89 10.31 24.96
N LYS A 5 7.20 9.03 24.67
CA LYS A 5 8.57 8.57 24.38
C LYS A 5 8.75 8.06 22.95
N ALA A 6 7.67 7.66 22.30
CA ALA A 6 7.70 7.10 20.97
C ALA A 6 6.47 7.48 20.15
N VAL A 7 6.62 7.47 18.83
CA VAL A 7 5.56 7.67 17.85
C VAL A 7 5.60 6.54 16.83
N PHE A 8 4.44 5.93 16.58
CA PHE A 8 4.25 4.93 15.54
C PHE A 8 3.50 5.57 14.38
N TRP A 9 4.03 5.40 13.19
CA TRP A 9 3.51 6.01 11.96
C TRP A 9 2.99 4.93 11.04
N ASP A 10 1.80 5.12 10.48
CA ASP A 10 1.45 4.39 9.26
C ASP A 10 2.24 4.96 8.09
N PHE A 11 2.43 4.19 7.02
CA PHE A 11 3.07 4.68 5.81
C PHE A 11 2.03 5.14 4.79
N GLY A 12 1.16 4.23 4.35
CA GLY A 12 0.07 4.52 3.42
C GLY A 12 -0.99 5.42 4.03
N GLY A 13 -1.32 6.54 3.36
CA GLY A 13 -2.33 7.49 3.85
C GLY A 13 -1.86 8.43 4.97
N VAL A 14 -0.66 8.23 5.52
CA VAL A 14 -0.03 9.12 6.50
C VAL A 14 1.24 9.73 5.92
N ILE A 15 2.26 8.94 5.57
CA ILE A 15 3.48 9.46 4.89
C ILE A 15 3.23 9.67 3.41
N THR A 16 2.46 8.79 2.78
CA THR A 16 1.96 8.95 1.41
C THR A 16 0.49 9.35 1.39
N THR A 17 -0.01 9.78 0.23
CA THR A 17 -1.44 9.84 -0.06
C THR A 17 -2.09 8.47 0.11
N SER A 18 -3.40 8.44 0.36
CA SER A 18 -4.09 7.16 0.50
C SER A 18 -4.14 6.46 -0.87
N PRO A 19 -3.93 5.13 -0.94
CA PRO A 19 -4.25 4.36 -2.15
C PRO A 19 -5.68 4.60 -2.63
N PHE A 20 -6.63 4.92 -1.73
CA PHE A 20 -8.00 5.24 -2.12
C PHE A 20 -8.11 6.55 -2.91
N ASP A 21 -7.23 7.52 -2.65
CA ASP A 21 -7.16 8.73 -3.46
C ASP A 21 -6.68 8.38 -4.88
N SER A 22 -5.64 7.54 -4.98
CA SER A 22 -5.12 7.03 -6.25
C SER A 22 -6.16 6.21 -7.02
N PHE A 23 -6.95 5.38 -6.33
CA PHE A 23 -8.04 4.61 -6.94
C PHE A 23 -9.12 5.52 -7.51
N ASN A 24 -9.58 6.51 -6.74
CA ASN A 24 -10.59 7.46 -7.22
C ASN A 24 -10.12 8.24 -8.46
N LEU A 25 -8.85 8.68 -8.48
CA LEU A 25 -8.27 9.36 -9.64
C LEU A 25 -8.16 8.43 -10.86
N TYR A 26 -7.79 7.17 -10.65
CA TYR A 26 -7.77 6.16 -11.71
C TYR A 26 -9.19 5.93 -12.26
N GLU A 27 -10.17 5.76 -11.38
CA GLU A 27 -11.58 5.54 -11.73
C GLU A 27 -12.14 6.70 -12.55
N GLU A 28 -11.93 7.94 -12.10
CA GLU A 28 -12.36 9.14 -12.83
C GLU A 28 -11.75 9.19 -14.24
N LYS A 29 -10.43 8.95 -14.34
CA LYS A 29 -9.71 8.97 -15.62
C LYS A 29 -10.21 7.91 -16.61
N HIS A 30 -10.70 6.78 -16.12
CA HIS A 30 -11.20 5.67 -16.95
C HIS A 30 -12.73 5.63 -17.08
N GLY A 31 -13.44 6.65 -16.56
CA GLY A 31 -14.90 6.72 -16.64
C GLY A 31 -15.61 5.63 -15.82
N LEU A 32 -14.98 5.18 -14.73
CA LEU A 32 -15.51 4.16 -13.83
C LEU A 32 -16.39 4.79 -12.74
N GLU A 33 -17.25 3.96 -12.14
CA GLU A 33 -17.96 4.34 -10.93
C GLU A 33 -16.97 4.63 -9.79
N LYS A 34 -17.27 5.66 -8.99
CA LYS A 34 -16.50 5.97 -7.79
C LYS A 34 -16.49 4.78 -6.83
N ASP A 35 -15.33 4.52 -6.23
CA ASP A 35 -15.06 3.41 -5.31
C ASP A 35 -15.21 2.02 -5.95
N PHE A 36 -15.21 1.90 -7.29
CA PHE A 36 -15.30 0.62 -7.99
C PHE A 36 -14.20 -0.36 -7.59
N ILE A 37 -12.93 0.06 -7.59
CA ILE A 37 -11.79 -0.79 -7.20
C ILE A 37 -11.97 -1.28 -5.76
N ARG A 38 -12.45 -0.40 -4.87
CA ARG A 38 -12.74 -0.76 -3.47
C ARG A 38 -13.90 -1.74 -3.37
N ARG A 39 -14.91 -1.62 -4.23
CA ARG A 39 -16.01 -2.59 -4.35
C ARG A 39 -15.50 -3.94 -4.82
N VAL A 40 -14.57 -4.01 -5.78
CA VAL A 40 -13.91 -5.28 -6.16
C VAL A 40 -13.17 -5.89 -4.96
N ASN A 41 -12.31 -5.11 -4.30
CA ASN A 41 -11.52 -5.56 -3.13
C ASN A 41 -12.36 -6.03 -1.93
N SER A 42 -13.61 -5.58 -1.83
CA SER A 42 -14.51 -5.93 -0.71
C SER A 42 -15.58 -6.96 -1.06
N THR A 43 -15.75 -7.28 -2.35
CA THR A 43 -16.68 -8.33 -2.80
C THR A 43 -16.03 -9.70 -2.60
N ASN A 44 -16.72 -10.63 -1.92
CA ASN A 44 -16.17 -11.93 -1.51
C ASN A 44 -14.87 -11.81 -0.68
N PRO A 45 -14.89 -11.09 0.45
CA PRO A 45 -13.68 -10.64 1.17
C PRO A 45 -12.84 -11.78 1.76
N ASP A 46 -13.37 -13.00 1.82
CA ASP A 46 -12.62 -14.17 2.29
C ASP A 46 -11.79 -14.85 1.20
N SER A 47 -12.12 -14.64 -0.08
CA SER A 47 -11.57 -15.43 -1.17
C SER A 47 -11.21 -14.65 -2.43
N ASN A 48 -11.47 -13.35 -2.49
CA ASN A 48 -11.16 -12.54 -3.66
C ASN A 48 -9.64 -12.39 -3.88
N ALA A 49 -9.26 -11.90 -5.06
CA ALA A 49 -7.87 -11.73 -5.46
C ALA A 49 -7.09 -10.88 -4.43
N TRP A 50 -7.70 -9.79 -3.95
CA TRP A 50 -7.08 -8.91 -2.97
C TRP A 50 -6.78 -9.61 -1.64
N ALA A 51 -7.75 -10.32 -1.08
CA ALA A 51 -7.60 -11.05 0.17
C ALA A 51 -6.58 -12.19 0.07
N LYS A 52 -6.51 -12.85 -1.09
CA LYS A 52 -5.50 -13.88 -1.37
C LYS A 52 -4.10 -13.26 -1.44
N LEU A 53 -3.95 -12.13 -2.13
CA LEU A 53 -2.67 -11.41 -2.23
C LEU A 53 -2.21 -10.93 -0.85
N GLU A 54 -3.09 -10.32 -0.05
CA GLU A 54 -2.77 -9.85 1.30
C GLU A 54 -2.30 -10.98 2.23
N ARG A 55 -2.75 -12.22 1.99
CA ARG A 55 -2.36 -13.41 2.75
C ARG A 55 -1.18 -14.17 2.13
N ASN A 56 -0.53 -13.59 1.12
CA ASN A 56 0.55 -14.22 0.34
C ASN A 56 0.16 -15.62 -0.20
N GLN A 57 -1.12 -15.82 -0.53
CA GLN A 57 -1.63 -17.08 -1.08
C GLN A 57 -1.46 -17.19 -2.59
N ILE A 58 -1.26 -16.06 -3.26
CA ILE A 58 -1.07 -15.94 -4.71
C ILE A 58 0.04 -14.93 -4.99
N ASP A 59 0.69 -15.06 -6.14
CA ASP A 59 1.66 -14.07 -6.63
C ASP A 59 1.00 -12.92 -7.42
N LEU A 60 1.81 -11.98 -7.93
CA LEU A 60 1.31 -10.84 -8.70
C LEU A 60 0.72 -11.22 -10.05
N SER A 61 1.22 -12.28 -10.69
CA SER A 61 0.70 -12.74 -11.98
C SER A 61 -0.69 -13.35 -11.77
N GLU A 62 -0.82 -14.21 -10.76
CA GLU A 62 -2.11 -14.77 -10.35
C GLU A 62 -3.08 -13.68 -9.90
N PHE A 63 -2.61 -12.69 -9.14
CA PHE A 63 -3.42 -11.54 -8.75
C PHE A 63 -3.91 -10.76 -9.98
N ASN A 64 -3.05 -10.53 -10.97
CA ASN A 64 -3.44 -9.81 -12.19
C ASN A 64 -4.64 -10.45 -12.88
N ASP A 65 -4.56 -11.77 -13.09
CA ASP A 65 -5.59 -12.52 -13.81
C ASP A 65 -6.87 -12.65 -12.99
N LEU A 66 -6.76 -12.93 -11.69
CA LEU A 66 -7.92 -13.03 -10.81
C LEU A 66 -8.63 -11.69 -10.66
N PHE A 67 -7.90 -10.60 -10.45
CA PHE A 67 -8.47 -9.27 -10.31
C PHE A 67 -9.16 -8.81 -11.60
N LEU A 68 -8.56 -9.10 -12.76
CA LEU A 68 -9.19 -8.83 -14.06
C LEU A 68 -10.51 -9.56 -14.21
N ASN A 69 -10.57 -10.83 -13.85
CA ASN A 69 -11.81 -11.60 -13.90
C ASN A 69 -12.87 -11.05 -12.92
N GLU A 70 -12.48 -10.78 -11.67
CA GLU A 70 -13.38 -10.24 -10.64
C GLU A 70 -13.96 -8.87 -11.02
N SER A 71 -13.11 -7.95 -11.47
CA SER A 71 -13.52 -6.62 -11.92
C SER A 71 -14.42 -6.70 -13.16
N THR A 72 -14.09 -7.55 -14.14
CA THR A 72 -14.93 -7.79 -15.33
C THR A 72 -16.32 -8.28 -14.95
N ASN A 73 -16.43 -9.24 -14.04
CA ASN A 73 -17.72 -9.75 -13.57
C ASN A 73 -18.54 -8.70 -12.81
N LEU A 74 -17.89 -7.67 -12.28
CA LEU A 74 -18.53 -6.55 -11.58
C LEU A 74 -18.84 -5.34 -12.46
N GLY A 75 -18.46 -5.39 -13.74
CA GLY A 75 -18.88 -4.43 -14.77
C GLY A 75 -17.75 -3.79 -15.57
N TYR A 76 -16.51 -3.78 -15.08
CA TYR A 76 -15.39 -3.09 -15.72
C TYR A 76 -14.09 -3.90 -15.62
N PRO A 77 -13.44 -4.24 -16.76
CA PRO A 77 -12.17 -4.96 -16.73
C PRO A 77 -11.03 -4.05 -16.28
N ILE A 78 -10.33 -4.42 -15.21
CA ILE A 78 -9.16 -3.71 -14.70
C ILE A 78 -8.02 -4.72 -14.51
N GLN A 79 -6.84 -4.43 -15.05
CA GLN A 79 -5.66 -5.25 -14.83
C GLN A 79 -5.18 -5.10 -13.39
N GLY A 80 -4.92 -6.21 -12.70
CA GLY A 80 -4.40 -6.13 -11.32
C GLY A 80 -3.06 -5.39 -11.23
N VAL A 81 -2.20 -5.48 -12.26
CA VAL A 81 -0.94 -4.71 -12.28
C VAL A 81 -1.16 -3.19 -12.18
N ASP A 82 -2.26 -2.67 -12.74
CA ASP A 82 -2.60 -1.24 -12.63
C ASP A 82 -2.94 -0.91 -11.17
N VAL A 83 -3.74 -1.76 -10.51
CA VAL A 83 -4.13 -1.58 -9.11
C VAL A 83 -2.92 -1.59 -8.18
N ILE A 84 -1.97 -2.51 -8.41
CA ILE A 84 -0.72 -2.56 -7.64
C ILE A 84 0.10 -1.29 -7.82
N GLY A 85 0.15 -0.74 -9.05
CA GLY A 85 0.82 0.52 -9.34
C GLY A 85 0.27 1.71 -8.53
N LEU A 86 -1.02 1.70 -8.20
CA LEU A 86 -1.70 2.78 -7.46
C LEU A 86 -1.40 2.78 -5.95
N LEU A 87 -0.84 1.70 -5.40
CA LEU A 87 -0.58 1.56 -3.96
C LEU A 87 0.60 2.42 -3.46
N GLN A 88 1.51 2.82 -4.36
CA GLN A 88 2.70 3.59 -3.97
C GLN A 88 2.34 4.93 -3.33
N GLY A 89 1.23 5.55 -3.78
CA GLY A 89 0.83 6.90 -3.37
C GLY A 89 1.90 7.95 -3.70
N GLN A 90 1.65 9.19 -3.32
CA GLN A 90 2.61 10.29 -3.41
C GLN A 90 3.08 10.71 -2.02
N ILE A 91 4.37 11.00 -1.86
CA ILE A 91 4.91 11.52 -0.60
C ILE A 91 4.24 12.84 -0.24
N ARG A 92 3.87 12.98 1.04
CA ARG A 92 3.35 14.20 1.65
C ARG A 92 4.51 15.00 2.27
N PRO A 93 4.96 16.11 1.67
CA PRO A 93 6.12 16.86 2.15
C PRO A 93 5.97 17.34 3.61
N GLU A 94 4.74 17.70 4.01
CA GLU A 94 4.43 18.13 5.37
C GLU A 94 4.66 17.02 6.41
N MET A 95 4.50 15.76 6.02
CA MET A 95 4.70 14.61 6.89
C MET A 95 6.17 14.21 6.98
N VAL A 96 6.94 14.42 5.91
CA VAL A 96 8.41 14.31 5.95
C VAL A 96 9.00 15.34 6.91
N GLN A 97 8.56 16.60 6.83
CA GLN A 97 8.99 17.65 7.76
C GLN A 97 8.68 17.31 9.23
N ALA A 98 7.55 16.64 9.49
CA ALA A 98 7.21 16.18 10.83
C ALA A 98 8.17 15.07 11.32
N LEU A 99 8.52 14.11 10.47
CA LEU A 99 9.51 13.06 10.79
C LEU A 99 10.89 13.65 11.11
N GLU A 100 11.32 14.65 10.33
CA GLU A 100 12.59 15.36 10.54
C GLU A 100 12.60 16.10 11.88
N ALA A 101 11.52 16.81 12.21
CA ALA A 101 11.41 17.55 13.46
C ALA A 101 11.40 16.65 14.71
N ILE A 102 10.89 15.42 14.59
CA ILE A 102 10.79 14.47 15.71
C ILE A 102 12.06 13.62 15.84
N LYS A 103 12.85 13.44 14.76
CA LYS A 103 14.08 12.66 14.77
C LYS A 103 15.03 13.11 15.88
N GLY A 104 15.51 12.15 16.67
CA GLY A 104 16.44 12.40 17.78
C GLY A 104 15.78 12.92 19.06
N ASN A 105 14.51 13.34 19.01
CA ASN A 105 13.74 13.77 20.19
C ASN A 105 12.88 12.64 20.76
N LEU A 106 12.26 11.82 19.89
CA LEU A 106 11.47 10.65 20.25
C LEU A 106 11.91 9.45 19.42
N ILE A 107 11.63 8.24 19.92
CA ILE A 107 11.76 7.02 19.12
C ILE A 107 10.63 7.03 18.07
N GLN A 108 10.96 6.86 16.80
CA GLN A 108 9.98 6.85 15.72
C GLN A 108 10.03 5.56 14.90
N ALA A 109 8.90 4.85 14.87
CA ALA A 109 8.76 3.58 14.17
C ALA A 109 7.72 3.67 13.04
N CYS A 110 8.05 3.19 11.86
CA CYS A 110 7.09 2.94 10.79
C CYS A 110 6.42 1.59 11.05
N LEU A 111 5.09 1.56 11.14
CA LEU A 111 4.27 0.35 11.30
C LEU A 111 3.27 0.31 10.16
N THR A 112 3.51 -0.55 9.16
CA THR A 112 2.80 -0.50 7.88
C THR A 112 2.32 -1.88 7.41
N ASN A 113 1.13 -1.91 6.81
CA ASN A 113 0.69 -3.06 6.02
C ASN A 113 1.23 -2.89 4.61
N ASN A 114 2.01 -3.86 4.11
CA ASN A 114 2.67 -3.80 2.81
C ASN A 114 2.54 -5.12 2.05
N ILE A 115 2.60 -5.01 0.73
CA ILE A 115 2.67 -6.14 -0.20
C ILE A 115 4.10 -6.20 -0.72
N VAL A 116 4.72 -7.38 -0.66
CA VAL A 116 6.05 -7.63 -1.23
C VAL A 116 5.85 -8.26 -2.59
N SER A 117 6.47 -7.65 -3.60
CA SER A 117 6.64 -8.31 -4.89
C SER A 117 7.94 -9.09 -4.90
N PRO A 118 7.95 -10.35 -5.35
CA PRO A 118 9.20 -11.03 -5.65
C PRO A 118 9.98 -10.21 -6.68
N GLU A 119 11.25 -9.93 -6.40
CA GLU A 119 12.14 -9.04 -7.17
C GLU A 119 12.36 -9.44 -8.65
N THR A 120 11.69 -10.48 -9.16
CA THR A 120 12.02 -11.14 -10.43
C THR A 120 10.93 -11.09 -11.52
N GLN A 121 9.80 -10.39 -11.34
CA GLN A 121 8.74 -10.47 -12.36
C GLN A 121 8.30 -9.16 -13.03
N LEU A 122 8.71 -7.99 -12.56
CA LEU A 122 8.44 -6.74 -13.25
C LEU A 122 9.65 -5.81 -13.10
N SER A 123 10.28 -5.48 -14.23
CA SER A 123 11.46 -4.61 -14.35
C SER A 123 11.50 -3.50 -13.30
N ASP A 124 12.47 -3.55 -12.38
CA ASP A 124 13.12 -2.56 -11.47
C ASP A 124 12.44 -1.22 -11.09
N GLN A 125 11.20 -0.96 -11.50
CA GLN A 125 10.55 0.34 -11.44
C GLN A 125 9.29 0.33 -10.59
N ASN A 126 8.76 -0.84 -10.25
CA ASN A 126 7.53 -0.96 -9.49
C ASN A 126 7.61 -2.06 -8.43
N VAL A 127 7.26 -1.68 -7.21
CA VAL A 127 7.01 -2.53 -6.04
C VAL A 127 8.24 -2.95 -5.22
N SER A 128 9.05 -1.97 -4.87
CA SER A 128 9.55 -1.89 -3.50
C SER A 128 9.16 -0.53 -2.93
N ILE A 129 8.26 -0.52 -1.95
CA ILE A 129 7.95 0.68 -1.14
C ILE A 129 9.25 1.21 -0.50
N ALA A 130 10.24 0.34 -0.29
CA ALA A 130 11.55 0.68 0.25
C ALA A 130 12.48 1.33 -0.80
N GLY A 131 12.51 0.83 -2.05
CA GLY A 131 13.51 1.26 -3.04
C GLY A 131 13.38 2.71 -3.56
N LYS A 132 12.16 3.28 -3.59
CA LYS A 132 11.95 4.69 -4.00
C LYS A 132 11.98 5.69 -2.85
N ASN A 133 12.03 5.22 -1.60
CA ASN A 133 11.90 6.07 -0.41
C ASN A 133 12.97 5.76 0.64
N GLU A 134 14.12 5.20 0.25
CA GLU A 134 15.21 4.85 1.19
C GLU A 134 15.58 6.01 2.12
N GLU A 135 15.61 7.23 1.58
CA GLU A 135 15.86 8.46 2.34
C GLU A 135 14.83 8.67 3.46
N ILE A 136 13.53 8.49 3.16
CA ILE A 136 12.46 8.63 4.15
C ILE A 136 12.48 7.47 5.15
N MET A 137 12.75 6.25 4.68
CA MET A 137 12.84 5.08 5.55
C MET A 137 13.97 5.23 6.57
N SER A 138 15.07 5.90 6.20
CA SER A 138 16.19 6.20 7.10
C SER A 138 15.84 7.16 8.25
N LEU A 139 14.73 7.91 8.13
CA LEU A 139 14.24 8.77 9.21
C LEU A 139 13.64 7.94 10.34
N PHE A 140 13.16 6.72 10.10
CA PHE A 140 12.66 5.86 11.18
C PHE A 140 13.81 5.18 11.93
N ASP A 141 13.62 4.97 13.24
CA ASP A 141 14.51 4.14 14.04
C ASP A 141 14.19 2.66 13.86
N PHE A 142 12.92 2.35 13.56
CA PHE A 142 12.42 0.99 13.30
C PHE A 142 11.43 0.99 12.15
N VAL A 143 11.47 -0.06 11.33
CA VAL A 143 10.44 -0.35 10.32
C VAL A 143 9.85 -1.72 10.66
N ILE A 144 8.52 -1.77 10.78
CA ILE A 144 7.75 -2.96 11.14
C ILE A 144 6.72 -3.16 10.02
N ALA A 145 7.07 -4.05 9.09
CA ALA A 145 6.29 -4.35 7.89
C ALA A 145 5.49 -5.65 8.07
N SER A 146 4.22 -5.66 7.67
CA SER A 146 3.35 -6.84 7.81
C SER A 146 3.90 -8.07 7.09
N SER A 147 4.55 -7.88 5.95
CA SER A 147 5.17 -8.97 5.19
C SER A 147 6.32 -9.65 5.92
N GLU A 148 7.10 -8.89 6.69
CA GLU A 148 8.24 -9.40 7.45
C GLU A 148 7.79 -10.06 8.76
N GLN A 149 6.75 -9.51 9.38
CA GLN A 149 6.24 -9.99 10.66
C GLN A 149 5.16 -11.08 10.53
N ASN A 150 4.67 -11.34 9.31
CA ASN A 150 3.59 -12.27 9.01
C ASN A 150 2.31 -12.04 9.84
N VAL A 151 2.03 -10.76 10.15
CA VAL A 151 0.83 -10.27 10.84
C VAL A 151 0.42 -8.93 10.23
N ARG A 152 -0.86 -8.58 10.25
CA ARG A 152 -1.37 -7.31 9.71
C ARG A 152 -2.09 -6.50 10.77
N LYS A 153 -2.12 -5.19 10.60
CA LYS A 153 -3.02 -4.31 11.36
C LYS A 153 -4.48 -4.46 10.88
N PRO A 154 -5.47 -4.29 11.77
CA PRO A 154 -5.34 -4.45 13.22
C PRO A 154 -5.02 -5.90 13.57
#